data_AF-A0A395R3N7-F1
#
_entry.id   AF-A0A395R3N7-F1
#
_cell.length_a   1.000
_cell.length_b   1.000
_cell.length_c   1.000
_cell.angle_alpha   90.00
_cell.angle_beta   90.00
_cell.angle_gamma   90.00
#
_symmetry.space_group_name_H-M   'P 1'
#
loop_
_entity.id
_entity.type
_entity.pdbx_description
1 polymer ?
#
loop_
_entity_poly.entity_id
_entity_poly.type
_entity_poly.pdbx_seq_one_letter_code
_entity_poly.pdbx_strand_id
1 'polypeptide(L)'
;MSTIRQTILGLVLLGALAALVFIQQQRVELAQGDTKLASQRAATAEQESERSQLVINELHASLITERAAQQQLQTTQQHLRQTLRNRQLKIEALTRENEELRDWFDTELPVVARRLRERPAITGAASYQDWLSRRDALHPVSGAAPDQRPAAD
;
A
#
# COMPACT_ATOMS: atom_id res chain seq x y z
N MET A 1 -28.82 -95.69 -42.80
CA MET A 1 -27.80 -95.38 -41.77
C MET A 1 -27.21 -93.96 -41.86
N SER A 2 -27.42 -93.19 -42.95
CA SER A 2 -26.75 -91.88 -43.17
C SER A 2 -27.42 -90.67 -42.49
N THR A 3 -28.75 -90.64 -42.41
CA THR A 3 -29.53 -89.47 -41.96
C THR A 3 -29.42 -89.18 -40.45
N ILE A 4 -29.35 -90.21 -39.61
CA ILE A 4 -29.25 -90.08 -38.15
C ILE A 4 -27.93 -89.43 -37.72
N ARG A 5 -26.81 -89.75 -38.39
CA ARG A 5 -25.52 -89.10 -38.10
C ARG A 5 -25.52 -87.63 -38.51
N GLN A 6 -26.17 -87.29 -39.62
CA GLN A 6 -26.25 -85.90 -40.10
C GLN A 6 -27.10 -85.02 -39.18
N THR A 7 -28.21 -85.54 -38.62
CA THR A 7 -29.02 -84.78 -37.66
C THR A 7 -28.30 -84.58 -36.33
N ILE A 8 -27.56 -85.58 -35.85
CA ILE A 8 -26.74 -85.46 -34.64
C ILE A 8 -25.63 -84.41 -34.83
N LEU A 9 -24.92 -84.45 -35.97
CA LEU A 9 -23.88 -83.46 -36.26
C LEU A 9 -24.46 -82.05 -36.41
N GLY A 10 -25.64 -81.89 -37.01
CA GLY A 10 -26.33 -80.62 -37.10
C GLY A 10 -26.70 -80.05 -35.73
N LEU A 11 -27.19 -80.90 -34.82
CA LEU A 11 -27.50 -80.52 -33.43
C LEU A 11 -26.25 -80.13 -32.65
N VAL A 12 -25.16 -80.87 -32.80
CA VAL A 12 -23.88 -80.54 -32.15
C VAL A 12 -23.34 -79.20 -32.67
N LEU A 13 -23.43 -78.96 -33.98
CA LEU A 13 -22.96 -77.72 -34.58
C LEU A 13 -23.81 -76.51 -34.15
N LEU A 14 -25.13 -76.68 -34.04
CA LEU A 14 -26.02 -75.68 -33.46
C LEU A 14 -25.72 -75.39 -31.99
N GLY A 15 -25.48 -76.43 -31.19
CA GLY A 15 -25.08 -76.28 -29.79
C GLY A 15 -23.75 -75.55 -29.63
N ALA A 16 -22.77 -75.88 -30.49
CA ALA A 16 -21.47 -75.20 -30.51
C ALA A 16 -21.60 -73.72 -30.90
N LEU A 17 -22.44 -73.41 -31.89
CA LEU A 17 -22.74 -72.01 -32.28
C LEU A 17 -23.42 -71.24 -31.15
N ALA A 18 -24.41 -71.83 -30.48
CA ALA A 18 -25.09 -71.21 -29.36
C ALA A 18 -24.12 -70.93 -28.20
N ALA A 19 -23.23 -71.87 -27.88
CA ALA A 19 -22.19 -71.69 -26.87
C ALA A 19 -21.21 -70.55 -27.23
N LEU A 20 -20.80 -70.46 -28.51
CA LEU A 20 -19.93 -69.39 -28.99
C LEU A 20 -20.58 -68.00 -28.85
N VAL A 21 -21.86 -67.89 -29.21
CA VAL A 21 -22.62 -66.64 -29.07
C VAL A 21 -22.75 -66.24 -27.60
N PHE A 22 -23.02 -67.21 -26.72
CA PHE A 22 -23.15 -66.95 -25.28
C PHE A 22 -21.84 -66.44 -24.66
N ILE A 23 -20.70 -67.05 -25.01
CA ILE A 23 -19.37 -66.61 -24.55
C ILE A 23 -19.06 -65.20 -25.07
N GLN A 24 -19.38 -64.91 -26.33
CA GLN A 24 -19.17 -63.58 -26.89
C GLN A 24 -20.04 -62.51 -26.22
N GLN A 25 -21.31 -62.83 -25.89
CA GLN A 25 -22.17 -61.91 -25.14
C GLN A 25 -21.61 -61.61 -23.75
N GLN A 26 -21.17 -62.61 -23.00
CA GLN A 26 -20.57 -62.39 -21.68
C GLN A 26 -19.32 -61.51 -21.74
N ARG A 27 -18.47 -61.68 -22.76
CA ARG A 27 -17.27 -60.85 -22.94
C ARG A 27 -17.62 -59.40 -23.28
N VAL A 28 -18.65 -59.19 -24.09
CA VAL A 28 -19.13 -57.84 -24.44
C VAL A 28 -19.75 -57.15 -23.22
N GLU A 29 -20.51 -57.88 -22.40
CA GLU A 29 -21.15 -57.33 -21.20
C GLU A 29 -20.12 -56.92 -20.14
N LEU A 30 -19.07 -57.73 -19.95
CA LEU A 30 -17.93 -57.38 -19.09
C LEU A 30 -17.17 -56.15 -19.61
N ALA A 31 -16.85 -56.10 -20.91
CA ALA A 31 -16.17 -54.96 -21.52
C ALA A 31 -17.03 -53.67 -21.46
N GLN A 32 -18.35 -53.79 -21.60
CA GLN A 32 -19.28 -52.67 -21.42
C GLN A 32 -19.35 -52.19 -19.97
N GLY A 33 -19.22 -53.09 -18.98
CA GLY A 33 -19.10 -52.73 -17.57
C GLY A 33 -17.84 -51.92 -17.30
N ASP A 34 -16.68 -52.40 -17.78
CA ASP A 34 -15.39 -51.74 -17.58
C ASP A 34 -15.33 -50.35 -18.22
N THR A 35 -15.87 -50.21 -19.43
CA THR A 35 -15.95 -48.92 -20.13
C THR A 35 -16.88 -47.92 -19.43
N LYS A 36 -18.01 -48.38 -18.86
CA LYS A 36 -18.88 -47.52 -18.05
C LYS A 36 -18.22 -47.06 -16.75
N LEU A 37 -17.48 -47.96 -16.08
CA LEU A 37 -16.72 -47.59 -14.88
C LEU A 37 -15.58 -46.61 -15.21
N ALA A 38 -14.91 -46.82 -16.35
CA ALA A 38 -13.88 -45.91 -16.83
C ALA A 38 -14.44 -44.52 -17.17
N SER A 39 -15.58 -44.44 -17.86
CA SER A 39 -16.22 -43.16 -18.18
C SER A 39 -16.76 -42.44 -16.95
N GLN A 40 -17.33 -43.17 -15.99
CA GLN A 40 -17.76 -42.59 -14.71
C GLN A 40 -16.57 -42.02 -13.92
N ARG A 41 -15.44 -42.75 -13.87
CA ARG A 41 -14.21 -42.25 -13.22
C ARG A 41 -13.67 -41.01 -13.91
N ALA A 42 -13.64 -41.01 -15.25
CA ALA A 42 -13.22 -39.84 -16.03
C ALA A 42 -14.11 -38.62 -15.74
N ALA A 43 -15.44 -38.79 -15.81
CA ALA A 43 -16.39 -37.71 -15.51
C ALA A 43 -16.27 -37.20 -14.06
N THR A 44 -16.02 -38.09 -13.11
CA THR A 44 -15.81 -37.70 -11.70
C THR A 44 -14.51 -36.91 -11.54
N ALA A 45 -13.43 -37.35 -12.18
CA ALA A 45 -12.14 -36.66 -12.15
C ALA A 45 -12.20 -35.29 -12.85
N GLU A 46 -12.93 -35.19 -13.96
CA GLU A 46 -13.20 -33.91 -14.63
C GLU A 46 -13.97 -32.96 -13.71
N GLN A 47 -15.04 -33.44 -13.06
CA GLN A 47 -15.83 -32.63 -12.13
C GLN A 47 -15.00 -32.18 -10.92
N GLU A 48 -14.13 -33.04 -10.39
CA GLU A 48 -13.22 -32.69 -9.29
C GLU A 48 -12.18 -31.65 -9.73
N SER A 49 -11.66 -31.78 -10.96
CA SER A 49 -10.75 -30.79 -11.56
C SER A 49 -11.42 -29.43 -11.72
N GLU A 50 -12.63 -29.38 -12.27
CA GLU A 50 -13.41 -28.15 -12.41
C GLU A 50 -13.66 -27.48 -11.06
N ARG A 51 -14.09 -28.25 -10.05
CA ARG A 51 -14.28 -27.74 -8.68
C ARG A 51 -12.97 -27.21 -8.10
N SER A 52 -11.88 -27.93 -8.28
CA SER A 52 -10.57 -27.52 -7.80
C SER A 52 -10.12 -26.22 -8.46
N GLN A 53 -10.34 -26.06 -9.76
CA GLN A 53 -10.05 -24.82 -10.49
C GLN A 53 -10.87 -23.64 -9.97
N LEU A 54 -12.16 -23.84 -9.67
CA LEU A 54 -13.00 -22.79 -9.08
C LEU A 54 -12.47 -22.35 -7.71
N VAL A 55 -12.12 -23.31 -6.84
CA VAL A 55 -11.54 -23.04 -5.52
C VAL A 55 -10.20 -22.32 -5.64
N ILE A 56 -9.33 -22.75 -6.55
CA ILE A 56 -8.05 -22.10 -6.81
C ILE A 56 -8.26 -20.65 -7.26
N ASN A 57 -9.22 -20.41 -8.16
CA ASN A 57 -9.52 -19.07 -8.65
C ASN A 57 -10.05 -18.16 -7.53
N GLU A 58 -10.93 -18.69 -6.67
CA GLU A 58 -11.44 -17.96 -5.50
C GLU A 58 -10.31 -17.60 -4.52
N LEU A 59 -9.46 -18.59 -4.17
CA LEU A 59 -8.31 -18.37 -3.29
C LEU A 59 -7.34 -17.35 -3.88
N HIS A 60 -7.10 -17.40 -5.19
CA HIS A 60 -6.23 -16.45 -5.87
C HIS A 60 -6.81 -15.04 -5.83
N ALA A 61 -8.12 -14.89 -6.06
CA ALA A 61 -8.81 -13.61 -5.94
C ALA A 61 -8.73 -13.05 -4.51
N SER A 62 -8.98 -13.89 -3.50
CA SER A 62 -8.84 -13.51 -2.08
C SER A 62 -7.41 -13.09 -1.73
N LEU A 63 -6.41 -13.77 -2.28
CA LEU A 63 -5.01 -13.47 -1.99
C LEU A 63 -4.57 -12.15 -2.64
N ILE A 64 -5.09 -11.83 -3.83
CA ILE A 64 -4.88 -10.53 -4.47
C ILE A 64 -5.49 -9.40 -3.63
N THR A 65 -6.73 -9.56 -3.18
CA THR A 65 -7.41 -8.53 -2.37
C THR A 65 -6.70 -8.32 -1.04
N GLU A 66 -6.28 -9.40 -0.38
CA GLU A 66 -5.52 -9.33 0.87
C GLU A 66 -4.17 -8.62 0.65
N ARG A 67 -3.42 -8.98 -0.40
CA ARG A 67 -2.16 -8.29 -0.72
C ARG A 67 -2.35 -6.81 -1.01
N ALA A 68 -3.40 -6.43 -1.73
CA ALA A 68 -3.72 -5.03 -1.98
C ALA A 68 -4.02 -4.27 -0.68
N ALA A 69 -4.81 -4.88 0.22
CA ALA A 69 -5.10 -4.31 1.54
C ALA A 69 -3.83 -4.16 2.40
N GLN A 70 -2.95 -5.18 2.39
CA GLN A 70 -1.67 -5.12 3.10
C GLN A 70 -0.76 -4.03 2.54
N GLN A 71 -0.67 -3.88 1.22
CA GLN A 71 0.11 -2.80 0.58
C GLN A 71 -0.45 -1.42 0.97
N GLN A 72 -1.77 -1.23 0.89
CA GLN A 72 -2.41 0.01 1.30
C GLN A 72 -2.12 0.32 2.78
N LEU A 73 -2.22 -0.67 3.66
CA LEU A 73 -1.90 -0.51 5.08
C LEU A 73 -0.45 -0.09 5.28
N GLN A 74 0.50 -0.70 4.58
CA GLN A 74 1.91 -0.33 4.65
C GLN A 74 2.14 1.12 4.18
N THR A 75 1.53 1.53 3.07
CA THR A 75 1.60 2.91 2.58
C THR A 75 1.01 3.89 3.60
N THR A 76 -0.14 3.57 4.19
CA THR A 76 -0.75 4.41 5.23
C THR A 76 0.14 4.52 6.47
N GLN A 77 0.75 3.41 6.92
CA GLN A 77 1.69 3.43 8.05
C GLN A 77 2.92 4.28 7.75
N GLN A 78 3.50 4.17 6.55
CA GLN A 78 4.63 4.99 6.14
C GLN A 78 4.27 6.48 6.12
N HIS A 79 3.11 6.83 5.55
CA HIS A 79 2.61 8.20 5.52
C HIS A 79 2.36 8.75 6.93
N LEU A 80 1.77 7.95 7.83
CA LEU A 80 1.56 8.33 9.22
C LEU A 80 2.88 8.56 9.94
N ARG A 81 3.87 7.67 9.78
CA ARG A 81 5.21 7.84 10.36
C ARG A 81 5.87 9.12 9.85
N GLN A 82 5.78 9.41 8.56
CA GLN A 82 6.32 10.65 8.00
C GLN A 82 5.62 11.88 8.58
N THR A 83 4.29 11.84 8.66
CA THR A 83 3.49 12.94 9.22
C THR A 83 3.83 13.18 10.68
N LEU A 84 3.97 12.12 11.48
CA LEU A 84 4.39 12.22 12.89
C LEU A 84 5.77 12.84 13.03
N ARG A 85 6.74 12.44 12.21
CA ARG A 85 8.08 13.07 12.20
C ARG A 85 8.01 14.56 11.86
N ASN A 86 7.25 14.93 10.83
CA ASN A 86 7.07 16.33 10.45
C ASN A 86 6.39 17.15 11.56
N ARG A 87 5.38 16.57 12.21
CA ARG A 87 4.68 17.20 13.35
C ARG A 87 5.64 17.40 14.52
N GLN A 88 6.45 16.40 14.85
CA GLN A 88 7.44 16.49 15.91
C GLN A 88 8.44 17.62 15.63
N LEU A 89 9.03 17.66 14.43
CA LEU A 89 9.95 18.73 14.03
C LEU A 89 9.29 20.12 14.10
N LYS A 90 8.01 20.22 13.71
CA LYS A 90 7.29 21.50 13.79
C LYS A 90 7.04 21.93 15.23
N ILE A 91 6.69 21.00 16.12
CA ILE A 91 6.51 21.28 17.56
C ILE A 91 7.84 21.75 18.16
N GLU A 92 8.94 21.07 17.86
CA GLU A 92 10.28 21.46 18.34
C GLU A 92 10.68 22.84 17.81
N ALA A 93 10.44 23.12 16.53
CA ALA A 93 10.70 24.44 15.97
C ALA A 93 9.88 25.53 16.65
N LEU A 94 8.57 25.32 16.83
CA LEU A 94 7.70 26.28 17.54
C LEU A 94 8.10 26.46 19.00
N THR A 95 8.60 25.40 19.65
CA THR A 95 9.07 25.48 21.04
C THR A 95 10.33 26.33 21.14
N ARG A 96 11.31 26.13 20.23
CA ARG A 96 12.52 26.96 20.15
C ARG A 96 12.21 28.42 19.83
N GLU A 97 11.31 28.67 18.87
CA GLU A 97 10.86 30.02 18.54
C GLU A 97 10.20 30.70 19.74
N ASN A 98 9.41 29.96 20.55
CA ASN A 98 8.78 30.51 21.75
C ASN A 98 9.81 30.87 22.83
N GLU A 99 10.83 30.03 23.02
CA GLU A 99 11.95 30.28 23.93
C GLU A 99 12.75 31.52 23.50
N GLU A 100 13.11 31.62 22.22
CA GLU A 100 13.80 32.79 21.66
C GLU A 100 13.01 34.09 21.86
N LEU A 101 11.68 34.04 21.67
CA LEU A 101 10.81 35.20 21.92
C LEU A 101 10.78 35.57 23.41
N ARG A 102 10.74 34.59 24.31
CA ARG A 102 10.79 34.83 25.76
C ARG A 102 12.11 35.49 26.16
N ASP A 103 13.23 34.96 25.68
CA ASP A 103 14.56 35.53 25.94
C ASP A 103 14.68 36.97 25.39
N TRP A 104 14.08 37.24 24.23
CA TRP A 104 14.03 38.59 23.67
C TRP A 104 13.19 39.55 24.53
N PHE A 105 12.07 39.09 25.08
CA PHE A 105 11.24 39.89 26.00
C PHE A 105 11.93 40.15 27.35
N ASP A 106 12.69 39.17 27.86
CA ASP A 106 13.41 39.27 29.12
C ASP A 106 14.70 40.11 29.00
N THR A 107 15.18 40.34 27.77
CA THR A 107 16.32 41.23 27.51
C THR A 107 15.95 42.69 27.78
N GLU A 108 16.69 43.37 28.68
CA GLU A 108 16.45 44.79 28.97
C GLU A 108 16.53 45.67 27.71
N LEU A 109 15.54 46.55 27.53
CA LEU A 109 15.52 47.48 26.39
C LEU A 109 16.81 48.33 26.37
N PRO A 110 17.48 48.44 25.21
CA PRO A 110 18.66 49.26 25.05
C PRO A 110 18.42 50.69 25.53
N VAL A 111 19.41 51.29 26.19
CA VAL A 111 19.35 52.64 26.78
C VAL A 111 18.83 53.70 25.80
N VAL A 112 19.12 53.53 24.50
CA VAL A 112 18.63 54.41 23.42
C VAL A 112 17.10 54.35 23.28
N ALA A 113 16.51 53.16 23.33
CA ALA A 113 15.06 52.98 23.28
C ALA A 113 14.38 53.50 24.57
N ARG A 114 15.05 53.34 25.72
CA ARG A 114 14.58 53.90 27.00
C ARG A 114 14.54 55.42 26.98
N ARG A 115 15.60 56.07 26.48
CA ARG A 115 15.69 57.54 26.31
C ARG A 115 14.64 58.11 25.34
N LEU A 116 14.21 57.34 24.34
CA LEU A 116 13.12 57.76 23.45
C LEU A 116 11.75 57.74 24.14
N ARG A 117 11.57 56.83 25.10
CA ARG A 117 10.33 56.73 25.90
C ARG A 117 10.29 57.74 27.05
N GLU A 118 11.45 58.07 27.61
CA GLU A 118 11.60 59.14 28.60
C GLU A 118 11.40 60.50 27.93
N ARG A 119 10.14 60.95 27.85
CA ARG A 119 9.82 62.32 27.44
C ARG A 119 10.23 63.29 28.56
N PRO A 120 11.15 64.24 28.31
CA PRO A 120 11.41 65.30 29.27
C PRO A 120 10.14 66.15 29.45
N ALA A 121 9.93 66.71 30.64
CA ALA A 121 8.85 67.64 30.89
C ALA A 121 9.08 68.94 30.09
N ILE A 122 8.48 69.04 28.92
CA ILE A 122 8.56 70.23 28.06
C ILE A 122 7.54 71.24 28.58
N THR A 123 7.99 72.19 29.40
CA THR A 123 7.15 73.28 29.93
C THR A 123 7.25 74.51 29.02
N GLY A 124 6.44 74.53 27.96
CA GLY A 124 6.23 75.71 27.10
C GLY A 124 6.81 75.62 25.69
N ALA A 125 6.30 76.46 24.78
CA ALA A 125 6.56 76.37 23.33
C ALA A 125 8.02 76.58 22.93
N ALA A 126 8.77 77.45 23.62
CA ALA A 126 10.19 77.67 23.36
C ALA A 126 11.03 76.43 23.69
N SER A 127 10.73 75.76 24.81
CA SER A 127 11.40 74.51 25.21
C SER A 127 11.09 73.33 24.28
N TYR A 128 9.94 73.38 23.58
CA TYR A 128 9.58 72.38 22.57
C TYR A 128 10.39 72.54 21.28
N GLN A 129 10.58 73.78 20.81
CA GLN A 129 11.42 74.07 19.64
C GLN A 129 12.88 73.68 19.89
N ASP A 130 13.43 74.03 21.05
CA ASP A 130 14.82 73.71 21.42
C ASP A 130 15.09 72.19 21.49
N TRP A 131 14.10 71.42 21.93
CA TRP A 131 14.19 69.94 21.98
C TRP A 131 14.12 69.31 20.58
N LEU A 132 13.27 69.81 19.69
CA LEU A 132 13.19 69.34 18.30
C LEU A 132 14.50 69.60 17.55
N SER A 133 15.07 70.81 17.69
CA SER A 133 16.33 71.18 17.02
C SER A 133 17.53 70.33 17.47
N ARG A 134 17.49 69.75 18.67
CA ARG A 134 18.52 68.81 19.15
C ARG A 134 18.30 67.37 18.71
N ARG A 135 17.07 66.98 18.35
CA ARG A 135 16.74 65.59 17.92
C ARG A 135 17.18 65.25 16.49
N ASP A 136 17.31 66.23 15.61
CA ASP A 136 17.77 66.02 14.21
C ASP A 136 19.29 65.83 14.07
N ALA A 137 20.06 65.92 15.16
CA ALA A 137 21.46 65.54 15.17
C ALA A 137 21.60 64.00 15.23
N LEU A 138 21.38 63.33 14.10
CA LEU A 138 21.73 61.94 13.90
C LEU A 138 23.25 61.79 14.05
N HIS A 139 23.71 61.28 15.18
CA HIS A 139 25.09 60.85 15.34
C HIS A 139 25.37 59.66 14.39
N PRO A 140 26.48 59.66 13.63
CA PRO A 140 26.82 58.53 12.78
C PRO A 140 27.05 57.28 13.62
N VAL A 141 26.40 56.18 13.24
CA VAL A 141 26.68 54.83 13.75
C VAL A 141 28.15 54.53 13.46
N SER A 142 28.96 54.50 14.52
CA SER A 142 30.33 53.99 14.44
C SER A 142 30.26 52.48 14.57
N GLY A 143 30.06 51.80 13.44
CA GLY A 143 30.10 50.35 13.33
C GLY A 143 30.66 49.99 11.96
N ALA A 144 31.94 49.64 11.92
CA ALA A 144 32.62 49.21 10.71
C ALA A 144 31.93 47.97 10.11
N ALA A 145 31.44 48.09 8.88
CA ALA A 145 31.03 46.94 8.07
C ALA A 145 32.28 46.43 7.32
N PRO A 146 32.64 45.14 7.42
CA PRO A 146 33.72 44.60 6.61
C PRO A 146 33.25 44.45 5.15
N ASP A 147 33.99 45.12 4.27
CA ASP A 147 33.89 45.03 2.82
C ASP A 147 34.48 43.69 2.34
N GLN A 148 33.63 42.81 1.79
CA GLN A 148 34.07 41.67 0.99
C GLN A 148 33.12 41.51 -0.20
N ARG A 149 33.47 42.16 -1.32
CA ARG A 149 33.12 41.69 -2.67
C ARG A 149 34.31 40.89 -3.23
N PRO A 150 34.11 39.63 -3.68
CA PRO A 150 35.13 38.96 -4.46
C PRO A 150 35.13 39.52 -5.89
N ALA A 151 36.31 39.83 -6.40
CA ALA A 151 36.55 40.14 -7.81
C ALA A 151 36.32 38.88 -8.65
N ALA A 152 35.60 39.04 -9.76
CA ALA A 152 35.50 38.03 -10.81
C ALA A 152 36.65 38.23 -11.79
N ASP A 153 37.44 37.18 -12.00
CA ASP A 153 38.23 36.91 -13.21
C ASP A 153 38.12 35.40 -13.50
#